data_AF-A0A495QR27-F1
#
_entry.id   AF-A0A495QR27-F1
#
_cell.length_a   1.000
_cell.length_b   1.000
_cell.length_c   1.000
_cell.angle_alpha   90.00
_cell.angle_beta   90.00
_cell.angle_gamma   90.00
#
_symmetry.space_group_name_H-M   'P 1'
#
loop_
_entity.id
_entity.type
_entity.pdbx_description
1 polymer ?
#
loop_
_entity_poly.entity_id
_entity_poly.type
_entity_poly.pdbx_seq_one_letter_code
_entity_poly.pdbx_strand_id
1 'polypeptide(L)' 'MLQNLRAAVSESQREVRYECRRCGCMIDTSRERCPKCYSTEIASYHL' A
#
# COMPACT_ATOMS: atom_id res chain seq x y z
N MET A 1 0.76 1.70 40.95
CA MET A 1 1.14 2.81 40.04
C MET A 1 1.21 2.21 38.65
N LEU A 2 0.29 2.60 37.76
CA LEU A 2 -0.03 1.91 36.50
C LEU A 2 1.13 1.99 35.49
N GLN A 3 1.32 0.89 34.76
CA GLN A 3 2.44 0.62 33.87
C GLN A 3 2.38 1.49 32.61
N ASN A 4 3.51 2.08 32.25
CA ASN A 4 3.68 2.92 31.07
C ASN A 4 3.36 2.13 29.80
N LEU A 5 2.21 2.42 29.20
CA LEU A 5 1.82 1.97 27.88
C LEU A 5 2.88 2.41 26.87
N ARG A 6 3.56 1.43 26.27
CA ARG A 6 4.36 1.60 25.07
C ARG A 6 3.41 2.10 23.97
N ALA A 7 3.31 3.41 23.82
CA ALA A 7 2.77 4.01 22.62
C ALA A 7 3.77 3.69 21.50
N ALA A 8 3.54 2.55 20.84
CA ALA A 8 4.03 2.32 19.51
C ALA A 8 3.39 3.40 18.64
N VAL A 9 4.06 4.56 18.58
CA VAL A 9 3.82 5.54 17.54
C VAL A 9 4.34 4.89 16.27
N SER A 10 3.51 4.03 15.67
CA SER A 10 3.69 3.60 14.30
C SER A 10 3.65 4.89 13.48
N GLU A 11 4.82 5.30 13.01
CA GLU A 11 5.00 6.38 12.06
C GLU A 11 3.87 6.35 11.05
N SER A 12 3.24 7.50 10.85
CA SER A 12 2.23 7.75 9.83
C SER A 12 2.84 7.48 8.45
N GLN A 13 2.97 6.21 8.09
CA GLN A 13 3.30 5.78 6.74
C GLN A 13 2.12 6.21 5.90
N ARG A 14 2.32 7.24 5.07
CA ARG A 14 1.37 7.63 4.04
C ARG A 14 1.05 6.37 3.26
N GLU A 15 -0.17 5.84 3.44
CA GLU A 15 -0.57 4.58 2.87
C GLU A 15 -0.72 4.79 1.36
N VAL A 16 0.34 4.45 0.61
CA VAL A 16 0.28 4.50 -0.85
C VAL A 16 -0.35 3.20 -1.32
N ARG A 17 -1.51 3.30 -1.98
CA ARG A 17 -2.16 2.15 -2.59
C ARG A 17 -1.91 2.14 -4.08
N TYR A 18 -1.73 0.95 -4.64
CA TYR A 18 -1.54 0.76 -6.07
C TYR A 18 -2.67 -0.08 -6.66
N GLU A 19 -3.11 0.26 -7.87
CA GLU A 19 -4.18 -0.45 -8.58
C GLU A 19 -3.78 -0.70 -10.04
N CYS A 20 -3.99 -1.92 -10.53
CA CYS A 20 -3.83 -2.22 -11.95
C CYS A 20 -5.02 -1.69 -12.76
N ARG A 21 -4.76 -0.76 -13.68
CA ARG A 21 -5.79 -0.17 -14.56
C ARG A 21 -6.37 -1.16 -15.57
N ARG A 22 -5.70 -2.29 -15.79
CA ARG A 22 -6.13 -3.31 -16.74
C ARG A 22 -7.13 -4.31 -16.15
N CYS A 23 -6.93 -4.75 -14.92
CA CYS A 23 -7.73 -5.81 -14.31
C CYS A 23 -8.34 -5.46 -12.95
N GLY A 24 -8.07 -4.25 -12.42
CA GLY A 24 -8.60 -3.77 -11.13
C GLY A 24 -7.95 -4.42 -9.91
N CYS A 25 -6.84 -5.14 -10.06
CA CYS A 25 -6.16 -5.76 -8.92
C CYS A 25 -5.49 -4.68 -8.07
N MET A 26 -5.78 -4.68 -6.77
CA MET A 26 -5.02 -3.89 -5.78
C MET A 26 -3.65 -4.51 -5.55
N ILE A 27 -2.64 -3.69 -5.36
CA ILE A 27 -1.25 -4.08 -5.14
C ILE A 27 -0.74 -3.31 -3.92
N ASP A 28 -0.24 -4.04 -2.92
CA ASP A 28 0.16 -3.46 -1.62
C ASP A 28 1.55 -2.81 -1.65
N THR A 29 2.32 -3.04 -2.72
CA THR A 29 3.70 -2.58 -2.86
C THR A 29 3.92 -2.00 -4.25
N SER A 30 4.82 -1.02 -4.39
CA SER A 30 5.25 -0.55 -5.70
C SER A 30 5.83 -1.70 -6.52
N ARG A 31 5.24 -1.96 -7.69
CA ARG A 31 5.71 -2.98 -8.66
C ARG A 31 5.53 -2.44 -10.06
N GLU A 32 6.46 -2.77 -10.93
CA GLU A 32 6.41 -2.38 -12.35
C GLU A 32 5.32 -3.12 -13.14
N ARG A 33 4.85 -4.28 -12.63
CA ARG A 33 3.86 -5.14 -13.31
C ARG A 33 2.82 -5.69 -12.35
N CYS A 34 1.59 -5.81 -12.83
CA CYS A 34 0.50 -6.44 -12.11
C CYS A 34 0.78 -7.95 -11.92
N PRO A 35 0.66 -8.50 -10.70
CA PRO A 35 0.89 -9.93 -10.46
C PRO A 35 -0.19 -10.84 -11.05
N LYS A 36 -1.36 -10.28 -11.42
CA LYS A 36 -2.49 -11.04 -11.97
C LYS A 36 -2.50 -11.11 -13.50
N CYS A 37 -2.24 -9.99 -14.16
CA CYS A 37 -2.36 -9.88 -15.62
C CYS A 37 -1.07 -9.44 -16.32
N TYR A 38 0.00 -9.20 -15.56
CA TYR A 38 1.31 -8.76 -16.03
C TYR A 38 1.35 -7.42 -16.80
N SER A 39 0.24 -6.68 -16.84
CA SER A 39 0.21 -5.31 -17.37
C SER A 39 1.10 -4.38 -16.54
N THR A 40 1.73 -3.42 -17.22
CA THR A 40 2.53 -2.33 -16.64
C THR A 40 1.71 -1.08 -16.29
N GLU A 41 0.40 -1.10 -16.57
CA GLU A 41 -0.50 0.03 -16.31
C GLU A 41 -0.95 0.03 -14.84
N ILE A 42 -0.10 0.56 -13.96
CA ILE A 42 -0.35 0.66 -12.52
C ILE A 42 -0.58 2.13 -12.12
N ALA A 43 -1.71 2.41 -11.47
CA ALA A 43 -1.99 3.70 -10.83
C ALA A 43 -1.60 3.66 -9.35
N SER A 44 -1.20 4.81 -8.82
CA SER A 44 -0.83 4.99 -7.40
C SER A 44 -1.66 6.12 -6.77
N TYR A 45 -2.14 5.89 -5.56
CA TYR A 45 -2.96 6.82 -4.80
C TYR A 45 -2.30 7.08 -3.44
N HIS A 46 -2.11 8.34 -3.12
CA HIS A 46 -1.71 8.77 -1.78
C HIS A 46 -2.98 9.02 -0.97
N LEU A 47 -3.17 8.25 0.10
CA LEU A 47 -4.28 8.42 1.04
C LEU A 47 -3.96 9.48 2.10
#